data_AF-A0A357SZJ9-F1
#
_entry.id   AF-A0A357SZJ9-F1
#
_cell.length_a   1.000
_cell.length_b   1.000
_cell.length_c   1.000
_cell.angle_alpha   90.00
_cell.angle_beta   90.00
_cell.angle_gamma   90.00
#
_symmetry.space_group_name_H-M   'P 1'
#
loop_
_entity.id
_entity.type
_entity.pdbx_description
1 polymer ?
#
loop_
_entity_poly.entity_id
_entity_poly.type
_entity_poly.pdbx_seq_one_letter_code
_entity_poly.pdbx_strand_id
1 'polypeptide(L)'
;ATHYHELTVLAKQLEGVENLNVAVAKEGKQIVFLRKIIPGGTDQSYGIEVARLAGIPEEVLSRASEVLLELEEKGLKERSQKVAAHQGSLRQLPLFCSDEHNLYGELLNLNLEEVTPLEALKLLFQWQNRVKKKKA
;
A
#
# COMPACT_ATOMS: atom_id res chain seq x y z
N ALA A 1 22.53 6.55 -5.62
CA ALA A 1 21.19 7.09 -5.92
C ALA A 1 20.26 5.92 -6.25
N THR A 2 19.04 5.92 -5.73
CA THR A 2 18.09 4.79 -5.84
C THR A 2 16.65 5.31 -5.92
N HIS A 3 15.75 4.51 -6.49
CA HIS A 3 14.30 4.77 -6.51
C HIS A 3 13.55 3.98 -5.43
N TYR A 4 14.23 3.09 -4.69
CA TYR A 4 13.65 2.31 -3.62
C TYR A 4 13.58 3.13 -2.33
N HIS A 5 12.39 3.63 -2.00
CA HIS A 5 12.13 4.38 -0.77
C HIS A 5 12.37 3.53 0.48
N GLU A 6 12.16 2.22 0.40
CA GLU A 6 12.29 1.27 1.50
C GLU A 6 13.70 1.24 2.09
N LEU A 7 14.71 1.54 1.27
CA LEU A 7 16.11 1.57 1.71
C LEU A 7 16.39 2.73 2.67
N THR A 8 15.52 3.74 2.74
CA THR A 8 15.67 4.84 3.72
C THR A 8 15.62 4.34 5.17
N VAL A 9 15.03 3.16 5.41
CA VAL A 9 15.00 2.53 6.74
C VAL A 9 16.39 2.10 7.20
N LEU A 10 17.31 1.80 6.27
CA LEU A 10 18.65 1.30 6.60
C LEU A 10 19.48 2.31 7.39
N ALA A 11 19.29 3.61 7.18
CA ALA A 11 19.96 4.65 7.96
C ALA A 11 19.61 4.62 9.46
N LYS A 12 18.54 3.91 9.86
CA LYS A 12 18.18 3.69 11.27
C LYS A 12 18.75 2.40 11.85
N GLN A 13 19.25 1.49 11.00
CA GLN A 13 19.65 0.15 11.39
C GLN A 13 21.16 -0.08 11.29
N LEU A 14 21.83 0.65 10.39
CA LEU A 14 23.25 0.48 10.11
C LEU A 14 24.02 1.74 10.49
N GLU A 15 25.12 1.55 11.22
CA GLU A 15 26.04 2.62 11.55
C GLU A 15 26.77 3.10 10.29
N GLY A 16 26.94 4.41 10.15
CA GLY A 16 27.60 5.02 8.99
C GLY A 16 26.73 5.16 7.73
N VAL A 17 25.42 4.86 7.80
CA VAL A 17 24.49 5.06 6.68
C VAL A 17 23.66 6.33 6.90
N GLU A 18 23.70 7.24 5.92
CA GLU A 18 22.90 8.47 5.93
C GLU A 18 21.98 8.55 4.71
N ASN A 19 20.79 9.10 4.90
CA ASN A 19 19.88 9.39 3.81
C ASN A 19 20.10 10.82 3.30
N LEU A 20 20.15 10.96 1.98
CA LEU A 20 20.17 12.23 1.27
C LEU A 20 19.12 12.17 0.16
N ASN A 21 18.44 13.28 -0.08
CA ASN A 21 17.47 13.41 -1.18
C ASN A 21 17.67 14.71 -1.95
N VAL A 22 17.04 14.80 -3.13
CA VAL A 22 17.02 16.04 -3.92
C VAL A 22 15.79 16.85 -3.54
N ALA A 23 16.00 18.11 -3.17
CA ALA A 23 14.94 19.02 -2.77
C ALA A 23 13.98 19.33 -3.93
N VAL A 24 12.69 19.26 -3.62
CA VAL A 24 11.57 19.52 -4.55
C VAL A 24 10.64 20.55 -3.91
N ALA A 25 10.26 21.57 -4.67
CA ALA A 25 9.21 22.51 -4.30
C ALA A 25 7.91 22.17 -5.04
N LYS A 26 6.76 22.31 -4.36
CA LYS A 26 5.44 22.11 -4.98
C LYS A 26 4.77 23.46 -5.19
N GLU A 27 4.23 23.67 -6.39
CA GLU A 27 3.43 24.84 -6.75
C GLU A 27 2.13 24.36 -7.41
N GLY A 28 1.07 24.28 -6.61
CA GLY A 28 -0.21 23.70 -7.05
C GLY A 28 -0.08 22.25 -7.51
N LYS A 29 -0.30 22.00 -8.81
CA LYS A 29 -0.19 20.67 -9.45
C LYS A 29 1.19 20.41 -10.07
N GLN A 30 2.12 21.36 -9.97
CA GLN A 30 3.44 21.28 -10.57
C GLN A 30 4.51 21.11 -9.48
N ILE A 31 5.61 20.46 -9.87
CA ILE A 31 6.79 20.32 -9.01
C ILE A 31 8.00 20.96 -9.69
N VAL A 32 8.85 21.56 -8.87
CA VAL A 32 10.10 22.19 -9.29
C VAL A 32 11.26 21.51 -8.56
N PHE A 33 12.16 20.90 -9.33
CA PHE A 33 13.37 20.30 -8.80
C PHE A 33 14.43 21.37 -8.53
N LEU A 34 14.75 21.61 -7.26
CA LEU A 34 15.65 22.68 -6.83
C LEU A 34 17.14 22.36 -7.07
N ARG A 35 17.46 21.16 -7.58
CA ARG A 35 18.82 20.64 -7.81
C ARG A 35 19.74 20.76 -6.58
N LYS A 36 19.15 20.78 -5.39
CA LYS A 36 19.84 20.88 -4.10
C LYS A 36 19.73 19.55 -3.38
N ILE A 37 20.85 19.02 -2.89
CA ILE A 37 20.84 17.82 -2.04
C ILE A 37 20.59 18.27 -0.59
N ILE A 38 19.67 17.61 0.09
CA ILE A 38 19.35 17.85 1.50
C ILE A 38 19.37 16.53 2.30
N PRO A 39 19.70 16.59 3.60
CA PRO A 39 19.64 15.43 4.48
C PRO A 39 18.20 14.91 4.63
N GLY A 40 18.07 13.59 4.76
CA GLY A 40 16.80 12.89 4.97
C GLY A 40 16.39 11.98 3.82
N GLY A 41 15.45 11.08 4.10
CA GLY A 41 14.71 10.33 3.08
C GLY A 41 13.67 11.22 2.40
N THR A 42 13.19 10.86 1.21
CA THR A 42 12.02 11.52 0.62
C THR A 42 10.75 10.91 1.18
N ASP A 43 9.75 11.73 1.52
CA ASP A 43 8.48 11.25 2.09
C ASP A 43 7.49 10.77 1.00
N GLN A 44 7.76 11.05 -0.28
CA GLN A 44 6.84 10.77 -1.38
C GLN A 44 7.58 10.41 -2.67
N SER A 45 6.94 9.58 -3.50
CA SER A 45 7.40 9.33 -4.87
C SER A 45 6.74 10.32 -5.82
N TYR A 46 7.53 10.98 -6.68
CA TYR A 46 7.04 12.02 -7.61
C TYR A 46 6.77 11.51 -9.03
N GLY A 47 6.46 10.22 -9.19
CA GLY A 47 6.38 9.57 -10.51
C GLY A 47 5.27 10.14 -11.40
N ILE A 48 4.09 10.39 -10.84
CA ILE A 48 2.94 10.95 -11.56
C ILE A 48 3.21 12.41 -11.93
N GLU A 49 3.87 13.16 -11.06
CA GLU A 49 4.26 14.55 -11.29
C GLU A 49 5.32 14.66 -12.39
N VAL A 50 6.31 13.75 -12.42
CA VAL A 50 7.29 13.69 -13.52
C VAL A 50 6.61 13.31 -14.84
N ALA A 51 5.66 12.37 -14.84
CA ALA A 51 4.89 12.01 -16.02
C ALA A 51 4.06 13.19 -16.56
N ARG A 52 3.49 14.01 -15.66
CA ARG A 52 2.80 15.26 -16.02
C ARG A 52 3.73 16.25 -16.71
N LEU A 53 4.94 16.44 -16.18
CA LEU A 53 5.97 17.29 -16.80
C LEU A 53 6.41 16.76 -18.18
N ALA A 54 6.40 15.43 -18.37
CA ALA A 54 6.71 14.80 -19.65
C ALA A 54 5.56 14.92 -20.69
N GLY A 55 4.42 15.52 -20.34
CA GLY A 55 3.29 15.72 -21.26
C GLY A 55 2.44 14.48 -21.46
N ILE A 56 2.46 13.52 -20.52
CA ILE A 56 1.56 12.37 -20.54
C ILE A 56 0.09 12.85 -20.43
N PRO A 57 -0.85 12.28 -21.21
CA PRO A 57 -2.26 12.71 -21.19
C PRO A 57 -2.90 12.62 -19.80
N GLU A 58 -3.76 13.60 -19.47
CA GLU A 58 -4.45 13.67 -18.17
C GLU A 58 -5.27 12.42 -17.85
N GLU A 59 -5.89 11.79 -18.85
CA GLU A 59 -6.65 10.55 -18.66
C GLU A 59 -5.76 9.42 -18.11
N VAL A 60 -4.52 9.32 -18.59
CA VAL A 60 -3.53 8.33 -18.12
C VAL A 60 -3.07 8.68 -16.71
N LEU A 61 -2.83 9.97 -16.43
CA LEU A 61 -2.43 10.44 -15.10
C LEU A 61 -3.54 10.22 -14.05
N SER A 62 -4.80 10.39 -14.44
CA SER A 62 -5.96 10.12 -13.59
C SER A 62 -6.01 8.64 -13.23
N ARG A 63 -5.92 7.75 -14.22
CA ARG A 63 -5.89 6.30 -13.98
C ARG A 63 -4.70 5.89 -13.12
N ALA A 64 -3.52 6.45 -13.37
CA ALA A 64 -2.33 6.17 -12.56
C ALA A 64 -2.52 6.59 -11.10
N SER A 65 -3.20 7.71 -10.85
CA SER A 65 -3.54 8.19 -9.51
C SER A 65 -4.49 7.22 -8.79
N GLU A 66 -5.50 6.69 -9.48
CA GLU A 66 -6.40 5.67 -8.94
C GLU A 66 -5.65 4.38 -8.56
N VAL A 67 -4.78 3.88 -9.45
CA VAL A 67 -3.96 2.69 -9.18
C VAL A 67 -3.04 2.93 -7.99
N LEU A 68 -2.44 4.12 -7.87
CA LEU A 68 -1.59 4.47 -6.73
C LEU A 68 -2.36 4.38 -5.41
N LEU A 69 -3.57 4.95 -5.36
CA LEU A 69 -4.43 4.86 -4.17
C LEU A 69 -4.74 3.41 -3.80
N GLU A 70 -5.07 2.57 -4.78
CA GLU A 70 -5.31 1.13 -4.53
C GLU A 70 -4.07 0.41 -3.96
N LEU A 71 -2.88 0.73 -4.45
CA LEU A 71 -1.62 0.14 -3.99
C LEU A 71 -1.22 0.63 -2.60
N GLU A 72 -1.40 1.93 -2.32
CA GLU A 72 -1.14 2.50 -1.00
C GLU A 72 -2.10 1.94 0.06
N GLU A 73 -3.39 1.80 -0.27
CA GLU A 73 -4.37 1.17 0.64
C GLU A 73 -4.03 -0.30 0.94
N LYS A 74 -3.61 -1.06 -0.06
CA LYS A 74 -3.15 -2.45 0.12
C LYS A 74 -1.88 -2.48 0.97
N GLY A 75 -0.91 -1.64 0.66
CA GLY A 75 0.35 -1.53 1.41
C GLY A 75 0.14 -1.13 2.87
N LEU A 76 -0.79 -0.22 3.18
CA LEU A 76 -1.14 0.18 4.55
C LEU A 76 -1.79 -0.96 5.35
N LYS A 77 -2.68 -1.74 4.73
CA LYS A 77 -3.29 -2.92 5.35
C LYS A 77 -2.24 -3.98 5.68
N GLU A 78 -1.30 -4.23 4.79
CA GLU A 78 -0.18 -5.15 5.02
C GLU A 78 0.79 -4.65 6.10
N ARG A 79 1.08 -3.34 6.15
CA ARG A 79 2.00 -2.75 7.13
C ARG A 79 1.40 -2.77 8.54
N SER A 80 0.10 -2.53 8.66
CA SER A 80 -0.63 -2.56 9.93
C SER A 80 -0.65 -3.95 10.57
N GLN A 81 -0.71 -5.01 9.75
CA GLN A 81 -0.58 -6.40 10.21
C GLN A 81 0.86 -6.77 10.59
N LYS A 82 1.86 -6.22 9.91
CA LYS A 82 3.29 -6.48 10.18
C LYS A 82 3.80 -5.82 11.47
N VAL A 83 3.28 -4.66 11.88
CA VAL A 83 3.71 -3.97 13.13
C VAL A 83 3.32 -4.77 14.38
N ALA A 84 2.23 -5.54 14.35
CA ALA A 84 1.85 -6.44 15.46
C ALA A 84 2.77 -7.67 15.58
N ALA A 85 3.54 -8.01 14.54
CA ALA A 85 4.31 -9.25 14.45
C ALA A 85 5.84 -9.07 14.59
N HIS A 86 6.33 -7.86 14.86
CA HIS A 86 7.76 -7.54 14.74
C HIS A 86 8.48 -7.23 16.07
N GLN A 87 8.19 -7.97 17.14
CA GLN A 87 9.17 -8.24 18.19
C GLN A 87 9.87 -9.57 17.89
N GLY A 88 10.89 -9.53 17.03
CA GLY A 88 11.87 -10.60 16.91
C GLY A 88 11.82 -11.40 15.60
N SER A 89 13.00 -11.48 14.99
CA SER A 89 13.40 -12.39 13.91
C SER A 89 13.16 -11.91 12.48
N LEU A 90 14.29 -11.63 11.83
CA LEU A 90 14.45 -11.48 10.39
C LEU A 90 14.06 -12.79 9.69
N ARG A 91 12.79 -12.91 9.30
CA ARG A 91 12.38 -13.82 8.24
C ARG A 91 11.77 -13.00 7.11
N GLN A 92 12.46 -12.99 5.97
CA GLN A 92 11.89 -12.54 4.71
C GLN A 92 10.69 -13.44 4.40
N LEU A 93 9.49 -12.89 4.58
CA LEU A 93 8.23 -13.56 4.25
C LEU A 93 7.99 -13.52 2.73
N PRO A 94 7.29 -14.52 2.18
CA PRO A 94 7.05 -14.61 0.75
C PRO A 94 6.22 -13.41 0.24
N LEU A 95 6.59 -12.90 -0.94
CA LEU A 95 5.98 -11.74 -1.62
C LEU A 95 4.52 -11.94 -2.05
N PHE A 96 4.00 -13.17 -1.95
CA PHE A 96 2.62 -13.49 -2.22
C PHE A 96 2.10 -14.34 -1.06
N CYS A 97 1.52 -13.69 -0.05
CA CYS A 97 0.69 -14.37 0.92
C CYS A 97 -0.76 -14.32 0.41
N SER A 98 -1.25 -15.44 -0.10
CA SER A 98 -2.67 -15.68 -0.24
C SER A 98 -3.28 -15.56 1.16
N ASP A 99 -4.12 -14.55 1.40
CA ASP A 99 -4.95 -14.49 2.60
C ASP A 99 -5.85 -15.72 2.64
N GLU A 100 -5.43 -16.80 3.30
CA GLU A 100 -6.19 -18.07 3.39
C GLU A 100 -7.50 -17.94 4.21
N HIS A 101 -7.80 -16.74 4.73
CA HIS A 101 -9.04 -16.45 5.46
C HIS A 101 -9.75 -15.19 4.96
N ASN A 102 -9.81 -14.98 3.63
CA ASN A 102 -10.70 -13.99 3.04
C ASN A 102 -12.13 -14.56 2.96
N LEU A 103 -13.15 -13.73 3.22
CA LEU A 103 -14.56 -13.97 2.89
C LEU A 103 -14.73 -14.60 1.50
N TYR A 104 -13.85 -14.25 0.57
CA TYR A 104 -13.76 -14.81 -0.76
C TYR A 104 -13.57 -16.35 -0.77
N GLY A 105 -12.70 -16.88 0.09
CA GLY A 105 -12.49 -18.33 0.22
C GLY A 105 -13.68 -19.05 0.87
N GLU A 106 -14.33 -18.43 1.86
CA GLU A 106 -15.57 -18.95 2.45
C GLU A 106 -16.70 -19.03 1.41
N LEU A 107 -16.82 -18.01 0.54
CA LEU A 107 -17.79 -18.00 -0.56
C LEU A 107 -17.51 -19.05 -1.63
N LEU A 108 -16.24 -19.23 -2.01
CA LEU A 108 -15.83 -20.23 -3.00
C LEU A 108 -16.10 -21.67 -2.54
N ASN A 109 -15.95 -21.92 -1.24
CA ASN A 109 -16.18 -23.24 -0.64
C ASN A 109 -17.63 -23.46 -0.18
N LEU A 110 -18.51 -22.46 -0.30
CA LEU A 110 -19.90 -22.59 0.10
C LEU A 110 -20.69 -23.35 -0.97
N ASN A 111 -21.18 -24.54 -0.61
CA ASN A 111 -22.10 -25.28 -1.47
C ASN A 111 -23.54 -24.79 -1.28
N LEU A 112 -24.03 -23.97 -2.21
CA LEU A 112 -25.39 -23.40 -2.16
C LEU A 112 -26.50 -24.45 -2.23
N GLU A 113 -26.23 -25.66 -2.72
CA GLU A 113 -27.22 -26.72 -2.85
C GLU A 113 -27.53 -27.42 -1.51
N GLU A 114 -26.59 -27.37 -0.56
CA GLU A 114 -26.71 -28.02 0.75
C GLU A 114 -27.13 -27.06 1.86
N VAL A 115 -27.00 -25.75 1.63
CA VAL A 115 -27.25 -24.73 2.65
C VAL A 115 -28.75 -24.43 2.72
N THR A 116 -29.33 -24.54 3.91
CA THR A 116 -30.73 -24.17 4.09
C THR A 116 -30.92 -22.65 3.96
N PRO A 117 -32.09 -22.16 3.50
CA PRO A 117 -32.34 -20.73 3.37
C PRO A 117 -32.09 -19.93 4.67
N LEU A 118 -32.34 -20.55 5.83
CA LEU A 118 -32.09 -19.94 7.13
C LEU A 118 -30.59 -19.84 7.45
N GLU A 119 -29.79 -20.86 7.10
CA GLU A 119 -28.34 -20.85 7.28
C GLU A 119 -27.68 -19.83 6.35
N ALA A 120 -28.13 -19.74 5.09
CA ALA A 120 -27.67 -18.72 4.16
C ALA A 120 -27.89 -17.31 4.72
N LEU A 121 -29.08 -17.02 5.26
CA LEU A 121 -29.39 -15.73 5.89
C LEU A 121 -28.51 -15.45 7.12
N LYS A 122 -28.23 -16.47 7.94
CA LYS A 122 -27.32 -16.35 9.09
C LYS A 122 -25.89 -16.02 8.66
N LEU A 123 -25.38 -16.69 7.63
CA LEU A 123 -24.04 -16.45 7.08
C LEU A 123 -23.92 -15.03 6.51
N LEU A 124 -24.90 -14.60 5.71
CA LEU A 124 -24.95 -13.24 5.15
C LEU A 124 -24.95 -12.17 6.24
N PHE A 125 -25.73 -12.36 7.31
CA PHE A 125 -25.75 -11.44 8.45
C PHE A 125 -24.39 -11.35 9.16
N GLN A 126 -23.73 -12.49 9.37
CA GLN A 126 -22.40 -12.53 9.98
C GLN A 126 -21.36 -11.82 9.12
N TRP A 127 -21.35 -12.08 7.80
CA TRP A 127 -20.45 -11.43 6.85
C TRP A 127 -20.67 -9.92 6.79
N GLN A 128 -21.91 -9.46 6.76
CA GLN A 128 -22.24 -8.03 6.75
C GLN A 128 -21.70 -7.32 8.00
N ASN A 129 -21.83 -7.95 9.17
CA ASN A 129 -21.31 -7.39 10.43
C ASN A 129 -19.78 -7.36 10.46
N ARG A 130 -19.09 -8.39 9.93
CA ARG A 130 -17.63 -8.41 9.83
C ARG A 130 -17.13 -7.29 8.92
N VAL A 131 -17.76 -7.08 7.76
CA VAL A 131 -17.39 -6.01 6.82
C VAL A 131 -17.63 -4.62 7.43
N LYS A 132 -18.75 -4.41 8.13
CA LYS A 132 -19.03 -3.14 8.82
C LYS A 132 -18.02 -2.84 9.93
N LYS A 133 -17.63 -3.83 10.74
CA LYS A 133 -16.62 -3.66 11.79
C LYS A 133 -15.22 -3.34 11.27
N LYS A 134 -14.89 -3.78 10.04
CA LYS A 134 -13.58 -3.50 9.41
C LYS A 134 -13.51 -2.11 8.75
N LYS A 135 -14.64 -1.41 8.61
CA LYS A 135 -14.75 -0.05 8.05
C LYS A 135 -14.79 1.06 9.11
N ALA A 136 -14.99 0.71 10.38
CA ALA A 136 -14.96 1.63 11.53
C ALA A 136 -13.60 1.55 12.23
#